data_AF-C4MCE2-F1
#
_entry.id   AF-C4MCE2-F1
#
_cell.length_a   1.000
_cell.length_b   1.000
_cell.length_c   1.000
_cell.angle_alpha   90.00
_cell.angle_beta   90.00
_cell.angle_gamma   90.00
#
_symmetry.space_group_name_H-M   'P 1'
#
loop_
_entity.id
_entity.type
_entity.pdbx_description
1 polymer ?
#
loop_
_entity_poly.entity_id
_entity_poly.type
_entity_poly.pdbx_seq_one_letter_code
_entity_poly.pdbx_strand_id
1 'polypeptide(L)'
;NPDIEVVAVNDPFIETKYAEYMLKYDSQHGQFKDEIKHDESGLIVGGKHVKFYAERDPANIPWSETGAEYIVESTGVFTTTEKASAHLKGGAKKVIISAPSADAPMFVMGVNEENYKSDMPVISNASCTTNCLAPLAKVVHKNWGLKEGLMTTIHSYTATQKTVDGPSGKDWRGGRTAAQNIIPSSTGAA
;
A
#
# COMPACT_ATOMS: atom_id res chain seq x y z
N ASN A 1 7.41 11.14 -11.77
CA ASN A 1 6.43 11.04 -12.87
C ASN A 1 5.81 12.44 -12.98
N PRO A 2 5.85 13.13 -14.13
CA PRO A 2 5.28 14.48 -14.25
C PRO A 2 3.76 14.54 -14.02
N ASP A 3 3.05 13.42 -14.16
CA ASP A 3 1.58 13.37 -14.07
C ASP A 3 1.07 13.16 -12.63
N ILE A 4 1.96 12.91 -11.66
CA ILE A 4 1.60 12.60 -10.27
C ILE A 4 2.53 13.36 -9.32
N GLU A 5 1.93 14.00 -8.34
CA GLU A 5 2.63 14.71 -7.27
C GLU A 5 2.10 14.27 -5.91
N VAL A 6 3.02 13.95 -4.99
CA VAL A 6 2.69 13.68 -3.60
C VAL A 6 2.74 15.00 -2.84
N VAL A 7 1.58 15.48 -2.43
CA VAL A 7 1.43 16.79 -1.75
C VAL A 7 1.31 16.66 -0.23
N ALA A 8 0.96 15.46 0.26
CA ALA A 8 0.76 15.20 1.68
C ALA A 8 1.06 13.74 2.06
N VAL A 9 1.45 13.53 3.32
CA VAL A 9 1.66 12.23 3.96
C VAL A 9 1.06 12.27 5.37
N ASN A 10 0.56 11.13 5.86
CA ASN A 10 0.12 10.98 7.24
C ASN A 10 0.70 9.71 7.86
N ASP A 11 1.37 9.83 9.00
CA ASP A 11 1.72 8.68 9.83
C ASP A 11 1.80 9.10 11.32
N PRO A 12 0.88 8.61 12.19
CA PRO A 12 0.86 8.98 13.61
C PRO A 12 1.97 8.33 14.44
N PHE A 13 2.82 7.49 13.85
CA PHE A 13 3.92 6.79 14.51
C PHE A 13 5.29 7.35 14.12
N ILE A 14 5.35 8.33 13.22
CA ILE A 14 6.57 8.90 12.67
C ILE A 14 6.53 10.43 12.75
N GLU A 15 7.55 11.04 13.35
CA GLU A 15 7.75 12.50 13.30
C GLU A 15 8.49 12.93 12.02
N THR A 16 8.38 14.19 11.60
CA THR A 16 8.95 14.67 10.32
C THR A 16 10.46 14.45 10.20
N LYS A 17 11.21 14.65 11.29
CA LYS A 17 12.65 14.34 11.35
C LYS A 17 12.94 12.86 11.11
N TYR A 18 12.12 11.97 11.67
CA TYR A 18 12.27 10.54 11.47
C TYR A 18 11.83 10.12 10.05
N ALA A 19 10.77 10.74 9.51
CA ALA A 19 10.34 10.54 8.13
C ALA A 19 11.43 10.94 7.12
N GLU A 20 12.13 12.07 7.34
CA GLU A 20 13.31 12.42 6.52
C GLU A 20 14.34 11.30 6.55
N TYR A 21 14.70 10.79 7.73
CA TYR A 21 15.69 9.73 7.87
C TYR A 21 15.26 8.45 7.15
N MET A 22 14.02 7.99 7.35
CA MET A 22 13.49 6.79 6.72
C MET A 22 13.38 6.90 5.21
N LEU A 23 13.01 8.09 4.69
CA LEU A 23 12.97 8.33 3.25
C LEU A 23 14.37 8.40 2.64
N LYS A 24 15.34 8.96 3.36
CA LYS A 24 16.72 9.15 2.89
C LYS A 24 17.50 7.85 2.80
N TYR A 25 17.27 6.90 3.71
CA TYR A 25 18.03 5.66 3.83
C TYR A 25 17.14 4.43 3.76
N ASP A 26 17.21 3.69 2.66
CA ASP A 26 16.51 2.43 2.48
C ASP A 26 17.50 1.26 2.29
N SER A 27 17.37 0.21 3.09
CA SER A 27 18.28 -0.95 3.05
C SER A 27 18.12 -1.81 1.78
N GLN A 28 16.97 -1.74 1.12
CA GLN A 28 16.64 -2.54 -0.05
C GLN A 28 16.89 -1.78 -1.36
N HIS A 29 16.61 -0.48 -1.36
CA HIS A 29 16.63 0.36 -2.56
C HIS A 29 17.73 1.43 -2.55
N GLY A 30 18.51 1.54 -1.46
CA GLY A 30 19.62 2.46 -1.33
C GLY A 30 19.22 3.84 -0.84
N GLN A 31 20.08 4.83 -1.06
CA GLN A 31 19.81 6.21 -0.66
C GLN A 31 18.90 6.91 -1.65
N PHE A 32 18.00 7.76 -1.14
CA PHE A 32 17.22 8.65 -1.99
C PHE A 32 18.13 9.62 -2.74
N LYS A 33 17.84 9.86 -4.02
CA LYS A 33 18.76 10.58 -4.91
C LYS A 33 18.67 12.10 -4.79
N ASP A 34 17.49 12.63 -4.51
CA ASP A 34 17.29 14.06 -4.37
C ASP A 34 17.50 14.50 -2.91
N GLU A 35 17.65 15.80 -2.72
CA GLU A 35 17.73 16.39 -1.38
C GLU A 35 16.40 16.20 -0.65
N ILE A 36 16.49 15.74 0.61
CA ILE A 36 15.36 15.66 1.55
C ILE A 36 15.73 16.48 2.77
N LYS A 37 14.80 17.33 3.18
CA LYS A 37 14.81 18.10 4.44
C LYS A 37 13.46 17.98 5.12
N HIS A 38 13.37 18.40 6.37
CA HIS A 38 12.10 18.61 7.07
C HIS A 38 11.99 20.03 7.61
N ASP A 39 10.74 20.44 7.86
CA ASP A 39 10.40 21.58 8.69
C ASP A 39 9.30 21.18 9.70
N GLU A 40 8.75 22.15 10.43
CA GLU A 40 7.70 21.91 11.42
C GLU A 40 6.39 21.40 10.81
N SER A 41 6.18 21.64 9.52
CA SER A 41 4.92 21.37 8.83
C SER A 41 4.98 20.19 7.86
N GLY A 42 6.18 19.71 7.51
CA GLY A 42 6.34 18.51 6.68
C GLY A 42 7.75 18.26 6.17
N LEU A 43 7.81 17.68 4.97
CA LEU A 43 9.05 17.34 4.27
C LEU A 43 9.28 18.29 3.09
N ILE A 44 10.53 18.53 2.75
CA ILE A 44 10.93 19.24 1.53
C ILE A 44 11.75 18.26 0.70
N VAL A 45 11.17 17.76 -0.39
CA VAL A 45 11.76 16.75 -1.27
C VAL A 45 12.03 17.35 -2.63
N GLY A 46 13.30 17.43 -3.04
CA GLY A 46 13.68 18.04 -4.32
C GLY A 46 13.21 19.50 -4.46
N GLY A 47 13.15 20.24 -3.33
CA GLY A 47 12.68 21.63 -3.27
C GLY A 47 11.16 21.81 -3.22
N LYS A 48 10.38 20.72 -3.24
CA LYS A 48 8.92 20.75 -3.12
C LYS A 48 8.47 20.41 -1.70
N HIS A 49 7.55 21.20 -1.16
CA HIS A 49 6.99 20.95 0.16
C HIS A 49 5.91 19.86 0.10
N VAL A 50 5.98 18.91 1.02
CA VAL A 50 5.01 17.82 1.22
C VAL A 50 4.52 17.91 2.66
N LYS A 51 3.24 18.23 2.83
CA LYS A 51 2.62 18.38 4.15
C LYS A 51 2.66 17.06 4.92
N PHE A 52 3.00 17.10 6.20
CA PHE A 52 2.99 15.89 7.04
C PHE A 52 1.95 16.02 8.15
N TYR A 53 1.12 15.00 8.29
CA TYR A 53 0.11 14.86 9.33
C TYR A 53 0.45 13.67 10.24
N ALA A 54 -0.07 13.68 11.47
CA ALA A 54 0.14 12.62 12.45
C ALA A 54 -1.18 12.17 13.10
N GLU A 55 -2.22 12.06 12.27
CA GLU A 55 -3.56 11.68 12.72
C GLU A 55 -3.73 10.16 12.73
N ARG A 56 -4.36 9.65 13.78
CA ARG A 56 -4.72 8.23 13.91
C ARG A 56 -6.03 7.87 13.24
N ASP A 57 -6.97 8.80 13.25
CA ASP A 57 -8.26 8.63 12.58
C ASP A 57 -8.14 9.23 11.17
N PRO A 58 -8.28 8.42 10.10
CA PRO A 58 -8.26 8.90 8.72
C PRO A 58 -9.27 10.01 8.43
N ALA A 59 -10.36 10.10 9.19
CA ALA A 59 -11.38 11.14 9.04
C ALA A 59 -10.92 12.53 9.47
N ASN A 60 -9.88 12.62 10.29
CA ASN A 60 -9.34 13.88 10.80
C ASN A 60 -8.27 14.48 9.90
N ILE A 61 -7.78 13.74 8.90
CA ILE A 61 -6.71 14.22 8.01
C ILE A 61 -7.30 15.23 7.02
N PRO A 62 -6.89 16.51 7.03
CA PRO A 62 -7.50 17.54 6.20
C PRO A 62 -6.89 17.57 4.80
N TRP A 63 -7.08 16.48 4.02
CA TRP A 63 -6.53 16.33 2.66
C TRP A 63 -6.81 17.51 1.73
N SER A 64 -7.99 18.13 1.87
CA SER A 64 -8.39 19.30 1.07
C SER A 64 -7.46 20.51 1.21
N GLU A 65 -6.73 20.67 2.33
CA GLU A 65 -5.76 21.77 2.52
C GLU A 65 -4.61 21.73 1.53
N THR A 66 -4.28 20.55 1.04
CA THR A 66 -3.12 20.31 0.15
C THR A 66 -3.54 20.01 -1.29
N GLY A 67 -4.86 19.93 -1.55
CA GLY A 67 -5.39 19.48 -2.83
C GLY A 67 -5.16 17.99 -3.10
N ALA A 68 -4.92 17.17 -2.07
CA ALA A 68 -4.75 15.73 -2.24
C ALA A 68 -6.07 15.06 -2.65
N GLU A 69 -6.21 14.75 -3.94
CA GLU A 69 -7.44 14.18 -4.49
C GLU A 69 -7.48 12.64 -4.40
N TYR A 70 -6.34 11.98 -4.61
CA TYR A 70 -6.20 10.52 -4.61
C TYR A 70 -5.34 10.09 -3.44
N ILE A 71 -5.92 9.30 -2.53
CA ILE A 71 -5.22 8.83 -1.32
C ILE A 71 -4.81 7.38 -1.50
N VAL A 72 -3.53 7.12 -1.24
CA VAL A 72 -3.01 5.76 -1.13
C VAL A 72 -3.16 5.32 0.33
N GLU A 73 -4.10 4.42 0.58
CA GLU A 73 -4.30 3.83 1.90
C GLU A 73 -3.34 2.63 2.04
N SER A 74 -2.19 2.88 2.67
CA SER A 74 -1.09 1.93 2.82
C SER A 74 -0.75 1.58 4.26
N THR A 75 -1.67 1.79 5.21
CA THR A 75 -1.48 1.43 6.62
C THR A 75 -1.65 -0.07 6.87
N GLY A 76 -2.41 -0.75 6.00
CA GLY A 76 -2.79 -2.15 6.17
C GLY A 76 -3.92 -2.40 7.17
N VAL A 77 -4.52 -1.34 7.75
CA VAL A 77 -5.58 -1.45 8.76
C VAL A 77 -6.95 -1.02 8.23
N PHE A 78 -6.99 -0.10 7.27
CA PHE A 78 -8.21 0.45 6.69
C PHE A 78 -8.54 -0.17 5.32
N THR A 79 -8.60 -1.50 5.26
CA THR A 79 -8.72 -2.26 3.99
C THR A 79 -10.16 -2.59 3.56
N THR A 80 -11.18 -2.04 4.23
CA THR A 80 -12.59 -2.14 3.83
C THR A 80 -13.08 -0.82 3.28
N THR A 81 -14.12 -0.86 2.46
CA THR A 81 -14.75 0.32 1.85
C THR A 81 -15.18 1.32 2.91
N GLU A 82 -15.82 0.85 3.98
CA GLU A 82 -16.25 1.69 5.11
C GLU A 82 -15.07 2.43 5.75
N LYS A 83 -13.99 1.71 6.08
CA LYS A 83 -12.83 2.25 6.77
C LYS A 83 -12.05 3.23 5.89
N ALA A 84 -11.76 2.84 4.64
CA ALA A 84 -11.05 3.68 3.69
C ALA A 84 -11.85 4.94 3.32
N SER A 85 -13.19 4.86 3.30
CA SER A 85 -14.05 6.02 3.04
C SER A 85 -13.92 7.13 4.09
N ALA A 86 -13.32 6.87 5.26
CA ALA A 86 -13.03 7.92 6.22
C ALA A 86 -12.17 9.05 5.65
N HIS A 87 -11.24 8.76 4.73
CA HIS A 87 -10.45 9.80 4.05
C HIS A 87 -11.29 10.77 3.22
N LEU A 88 -12.47 10.36 2.73
CA LEU A 88 -13.34 11.23 1.95
C LEU A 88 -13.89 12.39 2.80
N LYS A 89 -14.00 12.21 4.12
CA LYS A 89 -14.38 13.29 5.06
C LYS A 89 -13.32 14.39 5.12
N GLY A 90 -12.05 14.04 4.91
CA GLY A 90 -10.93 14.98 4.82
C GLY A 90 -10.88 15.78 3.51
N GLY A 91 -11.74 15.46 2.54
CA GLY A 91 -11.81 16.10 1.23
C GLY A 91 -11.09 15.35 0.11
N ALA A 92 -10.63 14.13 0.35
CA ALA A 92 -10.18 13.24 -0.73
C ALA A 92 -11.32 12.93 -1.70
N LYS A 93 -11.01 12.78 -3.00
CA LYS A 93 -11.98 12.36 -4.02
C LYS A 93 -12.01 10.86 -4.21
N LYS A 94 -10.85 10.21 -4.12
CA LYS A 94 -10.65 8.78 -4.36
C LYS A 94 -9.68 8.17 -3.36
N VAL A 95 -9.89 6.90 -3.03
CA VAL A 95 -9.00 6.13 -2.17
C VAL A 95 -8.60 4.84 -2.88
N ILE A 96 -7.30 4.55 -2.89
CA ILE A 96 -6.70 3.34 -3.43
C ILE A 96 -6.08 2.58 -2.27
N ILE A 97 -6.69 1.46 -1.91
CA ILE A 97 -6.16 0.55 -0.88
C ILE A 97 -4.98 -0.23 -1.49
N SER A 98 -3.82 -0.18 -0.85
CA SER A 98 -2.59 -0.83 -1.33
C SER A 98 -2.48 -2.33 -0.95
N ALA A 99 -3.61 -2.97 -0.71
CA ALA A 99 -3.74 -4.37 -0.28
C ALA A 99 -5.10 -4.93 -0.74
N PRO A 100 -5.30 -6.26 -0.76
CA PRO A 100 -6.61 -6.84 -1.01
C PRO A 100 -7.68 -6.28 -0.07
N SER A 101 -8.84 -5.97 -0.64
CA SER A 101 -10.01 -5.57 0.11
C SER A 101 -11.04 -6.70 0.15
N ALA A 102 -11.77 -6.80 1.26
CA ALA A 102 -12.86 -7.76 1.39
C ALA A 102 -14.13 -7.33 0.61
N ASP A 103 -14.27 -6.03 0.33
CA ASP A 103 -15.50 -5.45 -0.22
C ASP A 103 -15.28 -4.38 -1.30
N ALA A 104 -14.09 -3.79 -1.43
CA ALA A 104 -13.79 -2.83 -2.49
C ALA A 104 -13.42 -3.53 -3.80
N PRO A 105 -13.85 -3.00 -4.97
CA PRO A 105 -13.47 -3.55 -6.26
C PRO A 105 -11.94 -3.52 -6.45
N MET A 106 -11.38 -4.65 -6.89
CA MET A 106 -9.95 -4.81 -7.10
C MET A 106 -9.56 -4.67 -8.57
N PHE A 107 -8.50 -3.92 -8.82
CA PHE A 107 -7.95 -3.68 -10.14
C PHE A 107 -6.49 -4.13 -10.21
N VAL A 108 -6.12 -4.69 -11.37
CA VAL A 108 -4.76 -5.03 -11.75
C VAL A 108 -4.51 -4.43 -13.12
N MET A 109 -3.50 -3.58 -13.21
CA MET A 109 -3.15 -2.89 -14.46
C MET A 109 -2.73 -3.91 -15.54
N GLY A 110 -3.15 -3.68 -16.78
CA GLY A 110 -3.03 -4.60 -17.91
C GLY A 110 -4.02 -5.76 -17.89
N VAL A 111 -4.87 -5.89 -16.86
CA VAL A 111 -5.77 -7.05 -16.67
C VAL A 111 -7.23 -6.63 -16.77
N ASN A 112 -7.68 -5.68 -15.94
CA ASN A 112 -9.08 -5.32 -15.82
C ASN A 112 -9.32 -3.82 -15.50
N GLU A 113 -8.31 -2.96 -15.59
CA GLU A 113 -8.41 -1.52 -15.32
C GLU A 113 -9.43 -0.81 -16.21
N GLU A 114 -9.71 -1.34 -17.40
CA GLU A 114 -10.73 -0.84 -18.31
C GLU A 114 -12.15 -0.93 -17.73
N ASN A 115 -12.36 -1.75 -16.70
CA ASN A 115 -13.64 -1.88 -16.00
C ASN A 115 -13.81 -0.85 -14.88
N TYR A 116 -12.79 -0.02 -14.62
CA TYR A 116 -12.89 1.07 -13.66
C TYR A 116 -13.99 2.05 -14.07
N LYS A 117 -14.78 2.49 -13.11
CA LYS A 117 -15.77 3.55 -13.29
C LYS A 117 -15.46 4.70 -12.34
N SER A 118 -15.57 5.92 -12.85
CA SER A 118 -15.23 7.14 -12.11
C SER A 118 -16.14 7.40 -10.91
N ASP A 119 -17.26 6.70 -10.76
CA ASP A 119 -18.15 6.77 -9.61
C ASP A 119 -17.68 5.91 -8.43
N MET A 120 -16.71 5.00 -8.62
CA MET A 120 -16.13 4.17 -7.54
C MET A 120 -15.22 5.03 -6.64
N PRO A 121 -15.62 5.33 -5.39
CA PRO A 121 -14.84 6.24 -4.53
C PRO A 121 -13.64 5.54 -3.86
N VAL A 122 -13.76 4.23 -3.64
CA VAL A 122 -12.74 3.39 -3.01
C VAL A 122 -12.51 2.19 -3.90
N ILE A 123 -11.24 1.92 -4.20
CA ILE A 123 -10.80 0.75 -4.97
C ILE A 123 -9.60 0.11 -4.25
N SER A 124 -9.25 -1.11 -4.64
CA SER A 124 -8.04 -1.79 -4.18
C SER A 124 -7.13 -2.12 -5.36
N ASN A 125 -5.83 -1.98 -5.18
CA ASN A 125 -4.82 -2.41 -6.17
C ASN A 125 -4.40 -3.88 -5.99
N ALA A 126 -5.27 -4.69 -5.39
CA ALA A 126 -5.05 -6.10 -5.07
C ALA A 126 -3.77 -6.32 -4.23
N SER A 127 -3.11 -7.46 -4.42
CA SER A 127 -1.82 -7.79 -3.78
C SER A 127 -0.67 -7.79 -4.80
N CYS A 128 0.57 -7.72 -4.31
CA CYS A 128 1.77 -7.94 -5.12
C CYS A 128 1.74 -9.29 -5.87
N THR A 129 1.33 -10.37 -5.20
CA THR A 129 1.22 -11.70 -5.80
C THR A 129 0.15 -11.76 -6.89
N THR A 130 -1.01 -11.13 -6.68
CA THR A 130 -2.08 -11.05 -7.69
C THR A 130 -1.63 -10.25 -8.91
N ASN A 131 -0.93 -9.12 -8.70
CA ASN A 131 -0.35 -8.34 -9.79
C ASN A 131 0.71 -9.12 -10.59
N CYS A 132 1.41 -10.06 -9.97
CA CYS A 132 2.34 -10.96 -10.67
C CYS A 132 1.59 -12.06 -11.45
N LEU A 133 0.62 -12.73 -10.82
CA LEU A 133 -0.05 -13.90 -11.39
C LEU A 133 -1.07 -13.54 -12.47
N ALA A 134 -1.88 -12.50 -12.26
CA ALA A 134 -3.03 -12.21 -13.12
C ALA A 134 -2.66 -11.90 -14.59
N PRO A 135 -1.60 -11.14 -14.91
CA PRO A 135 -1.16 -10.97 -16.30
C PRO A 135 -0.77 -12.29 -16.98
N LEU A 136 -0.04 -13.15 -16.27
CA LEU A 136 0.35 -14.47 -16.77
C LEU A 136 -0.90 -15.33 -17.02
N ALA A 137 -1.80 -15.41 -16.04
CA ALA A 137 -3.03 -16.17 -16.14
C ALA A 137 -3.91 -15.64 -17.30
N LYS A 138 -4.01 -14.32 -17.50
CA LYS A 138 -4.74 -13.70 -18.61
C LYS A 138 -4.21 -14.15 -19.96
N VAL A 139 -2.89 -14.11 -20.17
CA VAL A 139 -2.26 -14.55 -21.43
C VAL A 139 -2.48 -16.04 -21.65
N VAL A 140 -2.24 -16.87 -20.64
CA VAL A 140 -2.38 -18.33 -20.78
C VAL A 140 -3.83 -18.71 -21.05
N HIS A 141 -4.76 -18.17 -20.28
CA HIS A 141 -6.18 -18.45 -20.43
C HIS A 141 -6.71 -18.02 -21.80
N LYS A 142 -6.32 -16.84 -22.28
CA LYS A 142 -6.78 -16.33 -23.59
C LYS A 142 -6.30 -17.18 -24.77
N ASN A 143 -5.11 -17.75 -24.69
CA ASN A 143 -4.51 -18.50 -25.81
C ASN A 143 -4.81 -20.00 -25.77
N TRP A 144 -4.86 -20.60 -24.57
CA TRP A 144 -4.96 -22.06 -24.42
C TRP A 144 -6.10 -22.51 -23.51
N GLY A 145 -6.73 -21.58 -22.78
CA GLY A 145 -7.67 -21.91 -21.72
C GLY A 145 -6.97 -22.44 -20.46
N LEU A 146 -7.52 -22.13 -19.30
CA LEU A 146 -7.11 -22.74 -18.02
C LEU A 146 -8.28 -23.57 -17.50
N LYS A 147 -8.08 -24.88 -17.35
CA LYS A 147 -9.08 -25.78 -16.75
C LYS A 147 -9.04 -25.67 -15.22
N GLU A 148 -7.84 -25.71 -14.67
CA GLU A 148 -7.55 -25.61 -13.24
C GLU A 148 -6.09 -25.18 -13.06
N GLY A 149 -5.74 -24.64 -11.89
CA GLY A 149 -4.38 -24.20 -11.58
C GLY A 149 -4.13 -24.15 -10.08
N LEU A 150 -2.90 -24.49 -9.69
CA LEU A 150 -2.42 -24.32 -8.33
C LEU A 150 -1.20 -23.41 -8.36
N MET A 151 -1.12 -22.48 -7.42
CA MET A 151 -0.04 -21.52 -7.32
C MET A 151 0.69 -21.69 -5.99
N THR A 152 2.02 -21.64 -6.04
CA THR A 152 2.87 -21.43 -4.87
C THR A 152 3.72 -20.19 -5.16
N THR A 153 3.74 -19.25 -4.22
CA THR A 153 4.66 -18.11 -4.26
C THR A 153 5.76 -18.31 -3.23
N ILE A 154 7.01 -18.10 -3.62
CA ILE A 154 8.13 -17.98 -2.70
C ILE A 154 8.30 -16.49 -2.44
N HIS A 155 7.79 -16.02 -1.30
CA HIS A 155 7.68 -14.60 -0.98
C HIS A 155 8.78 -14.18 0.00
N SER A 156 9.40 -13.02 -0.21
CA SER A 156 10.30 -12.40 0.78
C SER A 156 9.54 -12.11 2.08
N TYR A 157 10.22 -12.07 3.22
CA TYR A 157 9.53 -11.72 4.47
C TYR A 157 9.07 -10.26 4.48
N THR A 158 8.03 -9.96 5.26
CA THR A 158 7.39 -8.63 5.32
C THR A 158 7.31 -8.08 6.74
N ALA A 159 6.89 -6.82 6.90
CA ALA A 159 6.84 -6.10 8.18
C ALA A 159 5.91 -6.73 9.24
N THR A 160 5.01 -7.64 8.84
CA THR A 160 4.12 -8.34 9.79
C THR A 160 4.84 -9.45 10.56
N GLN A 161 5.94 -9.99 9.99
CA GLN A 161 6.74 -11.06 10.57
C GLN A 161 7.70 -10.55 11.65
N LYS A 162 8.28 -11.47 12.44
CA LYS A 162 9.06 -11.15 13.63
C LYS A 162 10.54 -11.46 13.47
N THR A 163 11.39 -10.64 14.07
CA THR A 163 12.84 -10.83 14.10
C THR A 163 13.26 -12.01 14.97
N VAL A 164 12.45 -12.37 15.95
CA VAL A 164 12.60 -13.55 16.83
C VAL A 164 11.23 -14.19 17.05
N ASP A 165 11.22 -15.44 17.50
CA ASP A 165 9.99 -16.17 17.80
C ASP A 165 9.11 -15.37 18.79
N GLY A 166 7.87 -15.08 18.40
CA GLY A 166 6.95 -14.25 19.17
C GLY A 166 5.47 -14.47 18.81
N PRO A 167 4.56 -13.86 19.59
CA PRO A 167 3.13 -14.05 19.41
C PRO A 167 2.61 -13.38 18.12
N SER A 168 1.75 -14.09 17.39
CA SER A 168 0.99 -13.60 16.25
C SER A 168 -0.42 -14.17 16.32
N GLY A 169 -1.40 -13.34 16.68
CA GLY A 169 -2.72 -13.82 17.09
C GLY A 169 -3.50 -14.60 16.03
N LYS A 170 -3.39 -14.18 14.76
CA LYS A 170 -4.16 -14.77 13.63
C LYS A 170 -3.34 -15.72 12.75
N ASP A 171 -2.02 -15.68 12.83
CA ASP A 171 -1.12 -16.54 12.05
C ASP A 171 0.10 -16.92 12.90
N TRP A 172 0.01 -18.05 13.61
CA TRP A 172 1.07 -18.52 14.50
C TRP A 172 2.39 -18.78 13.77
N ARG A 173 2.34 -19.25 12.51
CA ARG A 173 3.54 -19.54 11.73
C ARG A 173 4.28 -18.25 11.39
N GLY A 174 3.55 -17.19 11.06
CA GLY A 174 4.10 -15.84 10.85
C GLY A 174 4.79 -15.23 12.07
N GLY A 175 4.56 -15.78 13.28
CA GLY A 175 5.25 -15.35 14.50
C GLY A 175 6.67 -15.92 14.68
N ARG A 176 7.10 -16.86 13.84
CA ARG A 176 8.44 -17.46 13.91
C ARG A 176 9.49 -16.53 13.31
N THR A 177 10.74 -16.72 13.75
CA THR A 177 11.93 -15.95 13.33
C THR A 177 12.04 -15.88 11.79
N ALA A 178 11.79 -14.70 11.23
CA ALA A 178 11.59 -14.51 9.78
C ALA A 178 12.82 -14.89 8.94
N ALA A 179 14.02 -14.49 9.36
CA ALA A 179 15.25 -14.69 8.60
C ALA A 179 15.89 -16.09 8.77
N GLN A 180 15.23 -17.00 9.49
CA GLN A 180 15.78 -18.32 9.83
C GLN A 180 14.82 -19.48 9.50
N ASN A 181 13.68 -19.21 8.86
CA ASN A 181 12.66 -20.22 8.59
C ASN A 181 12.09 -20.09 7.18
N ILE A 182 11.73 -21.23 6.59
CA ILE A 182 10.73 -21.29 5.52
C ILE A 182 9.36 -21.35 6.20
N ILE A 183 8.52 -20.34 5.98
CA ILE A 183 7.25 -20.18 6.70
C ILE A 183 6.08 -20.37 5.73
N PRO A 184 5.33 -21.48 5.81
CA PRO A 184 4.12 -21.64 5.03
C PRO A 184 3.02 -20.68 5.52
N SER A 185 2.37 -19.98 4.59
CA SER A 185 1.30 -19.02 4.87
C SER A 185 0.14 -19.20 3.87
N SER A 186 -1.07 -18.80 4.26
CA SER A 186 -2.22 -18.76 3.37
C SER A 186 -2.20 -17.48 2.54
N THR A 187 -2.77 -17.53 1.33
CA THR A 187 -2.95 -16.36 0.47
C THR A 187 -4.20 -16.53 -0.38
N GLY A 188 -4.97 -15.46 -0.54
CA GLY A 188 -6.12 -15.39 -1.47
C GLY A 188 -5.76 -14.72 -2.80
N ALA A 189 -4.46 -14.70 -3.14
CA ALA A 189 -3.98 -13.97 -4.32
C ALA A 189 -4.24 -14.68 -5.66
N ALA A 190 -4.42 -16.01 -5.63
CA ALA A 190 -4.78 -16.88 -6.75
C ALA A 190 -6.23 -17.32 -6.60
#